data_AF-A0A382FA37-F1
#
_entry.id   AF-A0A382FA37-F1
#
_cell.length_a   1.000
_cell.length_b   1.000
_cell.length_c   1.000
_cell.angle_alpha   90.00
_cell.angle_beta   90.00
_cell.angle_gamma   90.00
#
_symmetry.space_group_name_H-M   'P 1'
#
loop_
_entity.id
_entity.type
_entity.pdbx_description
1 polymer ?
#
loop_
_entity_poly.entity_id
_entity_poly.type
_entity_poly.pdbx_seq_one_letter_code
_entity_poly.pdbx_strand_id
1 'polypeptide(L)' 'MTDKADKKPSGVFFSKSGGDYVVLWKGQEVVRYASIEAFVEAHQAGLLALDESQADLLEKYYQSIGVSTGRSPDKSGRS' A
#
# COMPACT_ATOMS: atom_id res chain seq x y z
N MET A 1 33.43 10.75 21.33
CA MET A 1 32.89 9.54 20.66
C MET A 1 31.41 9.49 20.95
N THR A 2 30.58 10.22 20.21
CA THR A 2 29.16 10.32 20.56
C THR A 2 28.41 10.85 19.35
N ASP A 3 27.87 9.93 18.54
CA ASP A 3 26.68 10.14 17.71
C ASP A 3 26.34 8.84 16.95
N LYS A 4 25.84 7.83 17.67
CA LYS A 4 24.95 6.86 17.07
C LYS A 4 23.61 7.06 17.75
N ALA A 5 22.85 8.03 17.27
CA ALA A 5 21.46 8.19 17.64
C ALA A 5 20.77 6.82 17.57
N ASP A 6 20.09 6.43 18.65
CA ASP A 6 19.31 5.21 18.80
C ASP A 6 18.25 5.09 17.70
N LYS A 7 18.64 4.67 16.49
CA LYS A 7 17.71 4.36 15.43
C LYS A 7 16.99 3.08 15.81
N LYS A 8 15.78 3.26 16.36
CA LYS A 8 14.88 2.15 16.65
C LYS A 8 14.67 1.32 15.38
N PRO A 9 14.78 -0.02 15.45
CA PRO A 9 14.84 -0.88 14.28
C PRO A 9 13.51 -0.91 13.52
N SER A 10 13.60 -0.95 12.19
CA SER A 10 12.49 -1.31 11.30
C SER A 10 12.94 -2.47 10.40
N GLY A 11 12.08 -3.47 10.23
CA GLY A 11 12.40 -4.66 9.42
C GLY A 11 11.73 -5.92 9.92
N VAL A 12 12.11 -7.04 9.33
CA VAL A 12 11.64 -8.39 9.70
C VAL A 12 12.76 -9.10 10.45
N PHE A 13 12.43 -9.70 11.60
CA PHE A 13 13.40 -10.32 12.49
C PHE A 13 12.94 -11.70 12.91
N PHE A 14 13.86 -12.66 12.96
CA PHE A 14 13.60 -13.96 13.55
C PHE A 14 13.64 -13.89 15.08
N SER A 15 12.60 -14.39 15.74
CA SER A 15 12.45 -14.42 17.19
C SER A 15 12.83 -15.81 17.72
N LYS A 16 13.98 -15.87 18.39
CA LYS A 16 14.54 -17.12 18.93
C LYS A 16 13.69 -17.75 20.04
N SER A 17 12.85 -16.96 20.71
CA SER A 17 11.98 -17.42 21.80
C SER A 17 10.72 -18.13 21.32
N GLY A 18 10.24 -17.80 20.12
CA GLY A 18 8.99 -18.34 19.55
C GLY A 18 9.18 -19.18 18.29
N GLY A 19 10.37 -19.14 17.67
CA GLY A 19 10.58 -19.76 16.36
C GLY A 19 9.83 -19.04 15.23
N ASP A 20 9.39 -17.82 15.47
CA ASP A 20 8.52 -17.01 14.62
C ASP A 20 9.23 -15.76 14.08
N TYR A 21 8.56 -15.04 13.20
CA TYR A 21 9.07 -13.83 12.54
C TYR A 21 8.27 -12.60 12.96
N VAL A 22 8.97 -11.54 13.35
CA VAL A 22 8.37 -10.29 13.85
C VAL A 22 8.69 -9.14 12.91
N VAL A 23 7.68 -8.36 12.57
CA VAL A 23 7.83 -7.11 11.83
C VAL A 23 7.87 -5.95 12.83
N LEU A 24 8.97 -5.21 12.84
CA LEU A 24 9.14 -4.01 13.64
C LEU A 24 9.05 -2.76 12.75
N TRP A 25 8.40 -1.73 13.28
CA TRP A 25 8.43 -0.38 12.76
C TRP A 25 8.87 0.58 13.85
N LYS A 26 10.04 1.21 13.68
CA LYS A 26 10.63 2.13 14.66
C LYS A 26 10.65 1.52 16.08
N GLY A 27 11.00 0.24 16.16
CA GLY A 27 11.10 -0.52 17.40
C GLY A 27 9.78 -0.99 17.99
N GLN A 28 8.65 -0.72 17.34
CA GLN A 28 7.34 -1.25 17.75
C GLN A 28 6.98 -2.47 16.92
N GLU A 29 6.53 -3.54 17.59
CA GLU A 29 5.96 -4.70 16.90
C GLU A 29 4.65 -4.31 16.22
N VAL A 30 4.60 -4.54 14.91
CA VAL A 30 3.42 -4.28 14.09
C VAL A 30 2.64 -5.56 13.87
N VAL A 31 3.36 -6.64 13.59
CA VAL A 31 2.76 -7.93 13.28
C VAL A 31 3.77 -9.06 13.46
N ARG A 32 3.26 -10.28 13.59
CA ARG A 32 4.03 -11.50 13.81
C ARG A 32 3.52 -12.61 12.90
N TYR A 33 4.43 -13.38 12.32
CA TYR A 33 4.15 -14.47 11.40
C TYR A 33 4.81 -15.76 11.90
N ALA A 34 4.10 -16.88 11.76
CA ALA A 34 4.61 -18.19 12.18
C ALA A 34 5.80 -18.67 11.32
N SER A 35 5.92 -18.21 10.08
CA SER A 35 7.03 -18.54 9.19
C SER A 35 7.36 -17.37 8.24
N ILE A 36 8.49 -17.47 7.55
CA ILE A 36 8.88 -16.47 6.54
C ILE A 36 7.97 -16.55 5.31
N GLU A 37 7.49 -17.74 4.95
CA GLU A 37 6.54 -17.95 3.85
C GLU A 37 5.23 -17.22 4.13
N ALA A 38 4.68 -17.34 5.35
CA ALA A 38 3.47 -16.63 5.75
C ALA A 38 3.65 -15.10 5.68
N PHE A 39 4.83 -14.59 6.03
CA PHE A 39 5.17 -13.19 5.83
C PHE A 39 5.15 -12.81 4.34
N VAL A 40 5.80 -13.59 3.47
CA VAL A 40 5.90 -13.33 2.03
C VAL A 40 4.51 -13.35 1.38
N GLU A 41 3.69 -14.36 1.66
CA GLU A 41 2.34 -14.50 1.11
C GLU A 41 1.46 -13.29 1.48
N ALA A 42 1.47 -12.89 2.75
CA ALA A 42 0.72 -11.73 3.21
C ALA A 42 1.20 -10.42 2.55
N HIS A 43 2.51 -10.27 2.34
CA HIS A 43 3.06 -9.08 1.69
C HIS A 43 2.73 -9.04 0.19
N GLN A 44 2.76 -10.19 -0.49
CA GLN A 44 2.35 -10.29 -1.88
C GLN A 44 0.88 -9.96 -2.06
N ALA A 45 0.00 -10.52 -1.21
CA ALA A 45 -1.43 -10.19 -1.21
C ALA A 45 -1.67 -8.70 -0.96
N GLY A 46 -0.93 -8.10 -0.02
CA GLY A 46 -1.00 -6.67 0.26
C GLY A 46 -0.57 -5.79 -0.92
N LEU A 47 0.48 -6.17 -1.66
CA LEU A 47 0.92 -5.45 -2.85
C LEU A 47 -0.09 -5.54 -4.00
N LEU A 48 -0.71 -6.71 -4.21
CA LEU A 48 -1.76 -6.88 -5.21
C LEU A 48 -3.00 -6.02 -4.88
N ALA A 49 -3.47 -6.06 -3.63
CA ALA A 49 -4.59 -5.23 -3.19
C ALA A 49 -4.28 -3.73 -3.29
N LEU A 50 -3.02 -3.33 -3.08
CA LEU A 50 -2.59 -1.95 -3.26
C LEU A 50 -2.61 -1.53 -4.73
N ASP A 51 -2.18 -2.39 -5.65
CA ASP A 51 -2.20 -2.13 -7.09
C ASP A 51 -3.65 -1.98 -7.59
N GLU A 52 -4.54 -2.88 -7.18
CA GLU A 52 -5.99 -2.78 -7.46
C GLU A 52 -6.59 -1.48 -6.91
N SER A 53 -6.26 -1.13 -5.66
CA SER A 53 -6.73 0.12 -5.04
C SER A 53 -6.24 1.37 -5.77
N GLN A 54 -5.02 1.33 -6.32
CA GLN A 54 -4.48 2.41 -7.12
C GLN A 54 -5.20 2.53 -8.46
N ALA A 55 -5.43 1.42 -9.16
CA ALA A 55 -6.19 1.40 -10.40
C ALA A 55 -7.61 1.98 -10.22
N ASP A 56 -8.31 1.55 -9.17
CA ASP A 56 -9.63 2.06 -8.79
C ASP A 56 -9.62 3.56 -8.51
N LEU A 57 -8.59 4.06 -7.81
CA LEU A 57 -8.46 5.47 -7.48
C LEU A 57 -8.23 6.30 -8.75
N LEU A 58 -7.38 5.81 -9.66
CA LEU A 58 -7.13 6.45 -10.96
C LEU A 58 -8.40 6.47 -11.82
N GLU A 59 -9.15 5.37 -11.88
CA GLU A 59 -10.41 5.32 -12.62
C GLU A 59 -11.41 6.33 -12.08
N LYS A 60 -11.63 6.36 -10.76
CA LYS A 60 -12.52 7.33 -10.10
C LYS A 60 -12.09 8.76 -10.39
N TYR A 61 -10.78 9.04 -10.38
CA TYR A 61 -10.25 10.35 -10.74
C TYR A 61 -10.58 10.73 -12.19
N TYR A 62 -10.33 9.84 -13.15
CA TYR A 62 -10.69 10.11 -14.55
C TYR A 62 -12.20 10.29 -14.76
N GLN A 63 -13.04 9.48 -14.08
CA GLN A 63 -14.49 9.66 -14.11
C GLN A 63 -14.91 11.02 -13.53
N SER A 64 -14.26 11.49 -12.46
CA SER A 64 -14.56 12.78 -11.84
C SER A 64 -14.23 13.99 -12.72
N ILE A 65 -13.22 13.89 -13.59
CA ILE A 65 -12.84 14.96 -14.53
C ILE A 65 -13.62 14.82 -15.86
N GLY A 66 -13.89 13.59 -16.28
CA GLY A 66 -14.55 13.23 -17.55
C GLY A 66 -16.07 13.40 -17.59
N VAL A 67 -16.71 13.87 -16.52
CA VAL A 67 -18.10 14.38 -16.55
C VAL A 67 -18.14 15.92 -16.49
N SER A 68 -17.00 16.61 -16.43
CA SER A 68 -16.92 18.08 -16.52
C SER A 68 -16.69 18.60 -17.95
N THR A 69 -16.35 17.75 -18.92
CA THR A 69 -16.23 18.15 -20.34
C THR A 69 -17.49 17.75 -21.10
N GLY A 70 -18.62 18.33 -20.69
CA GLY A 70 -19.85 18.35 -21.48
C GLY A 70 -19.63 19.07 -22.80
N ARG A 71 -19.09 18.37 -23.80
CA ARG A 71 -19.29 18.74 -25.20
C ARG A 71 -20.66 18.19 -25.61
N SER A 72 -21.70 18.96 -25.33
CA SER A 72 -23.02 18.76 -25.93
C SER A 72 -22.86 18.70 -27.45
N PRO A 73 -23.49 17.73 -28.15
CA PRO A 73 -23.60 17.81 -29.60
C PRO A 73 -24.46 19.04 -29.90
N ASP A 74 -23.84 20.03 -30.55
CA ASP A 74 -24.48 21.24 -31.03
C ASP A 74 -25.63 20.83 -31.97
N LYS A 75 -26.86 20.88 -31.46
CA LYS A 75 -28.08 20.90 -32.26
C LYS A 75 -28.50 22.36 -32.45
N SER A 76 -27.71 23.11 -33.20
CA SER A 76 -28.17 24.23 -34.01
C SER A 76 -27.98 23.81 -35.47
N GLY A 77 -29.00 23.47 -36.24
CA GLY A 77 -30.14 24.30 -36.59
C GLY A 77 -29.90 24.88 -37.99
N ARG A 78 -30.46 24.25 -39.03
CA ARG A 78 -30.91 24.96 -40.24
C ARG A 78 -32.04 24.18 -40.90
N SER A 79 -33.25 24.71 -40.67
CA SER A 79 -34.42 24.60 -41.54
C SER A 79 -34.13 25.19 -42.92
#